data_AF-A0A4U9HU26-F1
#
_entry.id   AF-A0A4U9HU26-F1
#
_cell.length_a   1.000
_cell.length_b   1.000
_cell.length_c   1.000
_cell.angle_alpha   90.00
_cell.angle_beta   90.00
_cell.angle_gamma   90.00
#
_symmetry.space_group_name_H-M   'P 1'
#
loop_
_entity.id
_entity.type
_entity.pdbx_description
1 polymer ?
#
loop_
_entity_poly.entity_id
_entity_poly.type
_entity_poly.pdbx_seq_one_letter_code
_entity_poly.pdbx_strand_id
1 'polypeptide(L)' 'MDAAAVIDDVAEEKIPCTMSIGIASATREMGNVTDWLQAADNALYQAKREGKNRIFAH' A
#
# COMPACT_ATOMS: atom_id res chain seq x y z
N MET A 1 -11.40 -21.88 16.12
CA MET A 1 -12.17 -20.61 16.08
C MET A 1 -11.91 -20.02 14.71
N ASP A 2 -12.88 -20.22 13.81
CA ASP A 2 -12.78 -19.89 12.39
C ASP A 2 -13.35 -18.48 12.20
N ALA A 3 -12.47 -17.50 12.06
CA ALA A 3 -12.86 -16.11 11.82
C ALA A 3 -12.98 -15.86 10.31
N ALA A 4 -13.80 -16.67 9.64
CA ALA A 4 -14.23 -16.36 8.29
C ALA A 4 -15.13 -15.13 8.40
N ALA A 5 -14.60 -13.96 8.06
CA ALA A 5 -15.36 -12.72 8.03
C ALA A 5 -16.56 -12.90 7.09
N VAL A 6 -17.75 -12.85 7.66
CA VAL A 6 -19.02 -12.82 6.91
C VAL A 6 -19.03 -11.50 6.16
N ILE A 7 -18.97 -11.59 4.83
CA ILE A 7 -19.19 -10.44 3.96
C ILE A 7 -20.71 -10.29 3.90
N ASP A 8 -21.27 -9.52 4.85
CA ASP A 8 -22.66 -9.08 4.78
C ASP A 8 -22.86 -8.32 3.46
N ASP A 9 -23.99 -8.63 2.79
CA ASP A 9 -24.53 -8.04 1.56
C ASP A 9 -23.71 -6.85 1.02
N VAL A 10 -22.74 -7.14 0.15
CA VAL A 10 -22.06 -6.08 -0.59
C VAL A 10 -23.11 -5.44 -1.48
N ALA A 11 -23.42 -4.16 -1.22
CA ALA A 11 -24.34 -3.38 -2.04
C ALA A 11 -24.16 -3.71 -3.54
N GLU A 12 -25.25 -3.97 -4.27
CA GLU A 12 -25.22 -4.33 -5.70
C GLU A 12 -24.43 -3.33 -6.57
N GLU A 13 -24.22 -2.11 -6.08
CA GLU A 13 -23.40 -1.09 -6.73
C GLU A 13 -21.90 -1.27 -6.49
N LYS A 14 -21.14 -1.38 -7.59
CA LYS A 14 -19.68 -1.37 -7.57
C LYS A 14 -19.17 0.01 -7.14
N ILE A 15 -18.39 0.06 -6.07
CA ILE A 15 -17.70 1.28 -5.64
C ILE A 15 -16.37 1.39 -6.40
N PRO A 16 -16.17 2.38 -7.29
CA PRO A 16 -14.90 2.56 -7.97
C PRO A 16 -13.83 2.99 -6.96
N CYS A 17 -12.78 2.18 -6.83
CA CYS A 17 -11.63 2.47 -5.98
C CYS A 17 -10.33 2.36 -6.76
N THR A 18 -9.33 3.12 -6.32
CA THR A 18 -7.97 3.07 -6.87
C THR A 18 -6.96 2.94 -5.74
N MET A 19 -5.77 2.45 -6.05
CA MET A 19 -4.70 2.28 -5.07
C MET A 19 -3.49 3.12 -5.43
N SER A 20 -2.89 3.73 -4.42
CA SER A 20 -1.54 4.28 -4.52
C SER A 20 -0.62 3.27 -3.86
N ILE A 21 0.47 2.88 -4.52
CA ILE A 21 1.36 1.81 -4.03
C ILE A 21 2.78 2.35 -3.98
N GLY A 22 3.42 2.14 -2.83
CA GLY A 22 4.85 2.36 -2.66
C GLY A 22 5.56 1.03 -2.50
N ILE A 23 6.66 0.85 -3.22
CA ILE A 23 7.49 -0.36 -3.20
C ILE A 23 8.90 0.06 -2.79
N ALA A 24 9.54 -0.74 -1.94
CA ALA A 24 10.97 -0.58 -1.68
C ALA A 24 11.66 -1.93 -1.57
N SER A 25 12.91 -2.01 -2.07
CA SER A 25 13.76 -3.18 -1.86
C SER A 25 14.54 -3.06 -0.55
N ALA A 26 14.62 -4.15 0.22
CA ALA A 26 15.51 -4.18 1.39
C ALA A 26 16.98 -4.21 0.91
N THR A 27 17.81 -3.31 1.44
CA THR A 27 19.23 -3.22 1.07
C THR A 27 20.12 -3.47 2.29
N ARG A 28 21.41 -3.71 2.05
CA ARG A 28 22.41 -3.87 3.13
C ARG A 28 22.73 -2.58 3.88
N GLU A 29 22.33 -1.43 3.34
CA GLU A 29 22.58 -0.10 3.91
C GLU A 29 21.50 0.30 4.93
N MET A 30 20.36 -0.39 4.91
CA MET A 30 19.28 -0.20 5.89
C MET A 30 19.71 -0.79 7.24
N GLY A 31 19.67 0.03 8.29
CA GLY A 31 20.11 -0.37 9.62
C GLY A 31 19.07 -1.22 10.37
N ASN A 32 17.80 -1.13 9.99
CA ASN A 32 16.71 -1.89 10.61
C ASN A 32 15.47 -1.98 9.69
N VAL A 33 14.46 -2.74 10.13
CA VAL A 33 13.20 -2.95 9.38
C VAL A 33 12.39 -1.68 9.16
N THR A 34 12.46 -0.72 10.08
CA THR A 34 11.77 0.57 9.97
C THR A 34 12.32 1.39 8.82
N ASP A 35 13.63 1.31 8.53
CA ASP A 35 14.23 2.01 7.38
C ASP A 35 13.65 1.48 6.06
N TRP A 36 13.47 0.16 5.96
CA TRP A 36 12.83 -0.47 4.80
C TRP A 36 11.36 -0.08 4.66
N LEU A 37 10.61 -0.10 5.77
CA LEU A 37 9.21 0.34 5.78
C LEU A 37 9.08 1.82 5.41
N GLN A 38 9.97 2.67 5.91
CA GLN A 38 9.98 4.09 5.61
C GLN A 38 10.26 4.35 4.12
N ALA A 39 11.14 3.57 3.49
CA ALA A 39 11.38 3.67 2.06
C ALA A 39 10.12 3.36 1.23
N ALA A 40 9.39 2.29 1.59
CA ALA A 40 8.13 1.95 0.94
C ALA A 40 7.03 2.99 1.21
N ASP A 41 6.95 3.53 2.43
CA ASP A 41 6.01 4.60 2.78
C ASP A 41 6.31 5.91 2.04
N ASN A 42 7.59 6.26 1.88
CA ASN A 42 7.99 7.42 1.09
C ASN A 42 7.55 7.28 -0.38
N ALA A 43 7.75 6.09 -0.98
CA ALA A 43 7.24 5.78 -2.32
C ALA A 43 5.71 5.93 -2.41
N LEU A 44 4.99 5.42 -1.40
CA LEU A 44 3.54 5.52 -1.30
C LEU A 44 3.08 6.98 -1.18
N TYR A 45 3.80 7.77 -0.40
CA TYR A 45 3.48 9.18 -0.20
C TYR A 45 3.71 9.98 -1.48
N GLN A 46 4.75 9.65 -2.25
CA GLN A 46 4.96 10.20 -3.59
C GLN A 46 3.80 9.82 -4.53
N ALA A 47 3.38 8.55 -4.54
CA ALA A 47 2.24 8.10 -5.32
C ALA A 47 0.96 8.91 -5.01
N LYS A 48 0.71 9.18 -3.72
CA LYS A 48 -0.43 10.00 -3.27
C LYS A 48 -0.31 11.45 -3.74
N ARG A 49 0.87 12.06 -3.64
CA ARG A 49 1.12 13.47 -3.99
C ARG A 49 1.08 13.74 -5.48
N GLU A 50 1.52 12.78 -6.30
CA GLU A 50 1.57 12.96 -7.76
C GLU A 50 0.25 12.66 -8.47
N GLY A 51 -0.84 12.43 -7.73
CA GLY A 51 -2.19 12.27 -8.29
C GLY A 51 -2.82 10.91 -8.04
N LYS A 52 -2.29 10.11 -7.09
CA LYS A 52 -2.82 8.79 -6.70
C LYS A 52 -2.83 7.80 -7.87
N ASN A 53 -3.49 6.66 -7.70
CA ASN A 53 -3.68 5.61 -8.71
C ASN A 53 -2.40 5.27 -9.50
N ARG A 54 -1.28 5.08 -8.79
CA ARG A 54 0.05 4.87 -9.38
C ARG A 54 0.98 4.14 -8.43
N ILE A 55 2.09 3.68 -8.98
CA ILE A 55 3.12 2.92 -8.29
C ILE A 55 4.43 3.71 -8.36
N PHE A 56 5.11 3.83 -7.23
CA PHE A 56 6.51 4.26 -7.16
C PHE A 56 7.35 3.17 -6.49
N ALA A 57 8.58 3.02 -6.96
CA ALA A 57 9.54 2.06 -6.43
C ALA A 57 10.86 2.76 -6.10
N HIS A 58 11.40 2.50 -4.90
CA HIS A 58 12.69 2.96 -4.41
C HIS A 58 13.63 1.80 -4.07
#